data_AF-A0A2S2NP89-F1
#
_entry.id   AF-A0A2S2NP89-F1
#
_cell.length_a   1.000
_cell.length_b   1.000
_cell.length_c   1.000
_cell.angle_alpha   90.00
_cell.angle_beta   90.00
_cell.angle_gamma   90.00
#
_symmetry.space_group_name_H-M   'P 1'
#
loop_
_entity.id
_entity.type
_entity.pdbx_description
1 polymer ?
#
loop_
_entity_poly.entity_id
_entity_poly.type
_entity_poly.pdbx_seq_one_letter_code
_entity_poly.pdbx_strand_id
1 'polypeptide(L)'
;MNPTTQKLSPKKVVTRSVSSASTKSLNSQNSSSSLLSTEEFNKVMSSIKNAQDETLSHCKALLSSQNKEFGKLKSSVDQLFSQISELRSENNLLREDLSSLKNRVTNLESNLSVNSPQFSDCDTMPQLLHELTERDKCSYSLIVHGLPESTASLANTRIADDLKGLSDTAQLLTLSLPP
;
A
#
# COMPACT_ATOMS: atom_id res chain seq x y z
N MET A 1 -25.07 -0.59 8.44
CA MET A 1 -25.09 -2.04 8.75
C MET A 1 -24.10 -2.30 9.89
N ASN A 2 -24.48 -3.16 10.83
CA ASN A 2 -23.98 -3.39 12.20
C ASN A 2 -22.47 -3.29 12.49
N PRO A 3 -22.09 -2.86 13.71
CA PRO A 3 -20.91 -3.35 14.41
C PRO A 3 -21.26 -4.57 15.30
N THR A 4 -20.47 -5.63 15.15
CA THR A 4 -20.59 -6.89 15.90
C THR A 4 -20.23 -6.70 17.38
N THR A 5 -21.20 -6.93 18.24
CA THR A 5 -21.04 -7.00 19.70
C THR A 5 -20.28 -8.26 20.10
N GLN A 6 -19.08 -8.11 20.67
CA GLN A 6 -18.35 -9.20 21.31
C GLN A 6 -18.97 -9.49 22.69
N LYS A 7 -19.50 -10.70 22.84
CA LYS A 7 -20.15 -11.24 24.04
C LYS A 7 -19.08 -11.55 25.10
N LEU A 8 -18.98 -10.74 26.14
CA LEU A 8 -18.14 -11.01 27.31
C LEU A 8 -18.84 -12.04 28.23
N SER A 9 -18.15 -13.14 28.52
CA SER A 9 -18.58 -14.19 29.44
C SER A 9 -18.67 -13.68 30.89
N PRO A 10 -19.60 -14.19 31.72
CA PRO A 10 -19.74 -13.74 33.11
C PRO A 10 -18.57 -14.26 33.98
N LYS A 11 -17.93 -13.35 34.73
CA LYS A 11 -16.95 -13.67 35.77
C LYS A 11 -17.61 -14.49 36.88
N LYS A 12 -16.99 -15.63 37.20
CA LYS A 12 -17.32 -16.54 38.30
C LYS A 12 -17.28 -15.80 39.63
N VAL A 13 -18.44 -15.57 40.23
CA VAL A 13 -18.58 -15.07 41.60
C VAL A 13 -18.06 -16.16 42.54
N VAL A 14 -16.97 -15.88 43.25
CA VAL A 14 -16.48 -16.73 44.34
C VAL A 14 -17.33 -16.40 45.57
N THR A 15 -18.40 -17.15 45.77
CA THR A 15 -19.13 -17.19 47.04
C THR A 15 -18.28 -17.96 48.04
N ARG A 16 -17.69 -17.28 49.02
CA ARG A 16 -17.15 -17.94 50.22
C ARG A 16 -18.34 -18.52 50.99
N SER A 17 -18.46 -19.83 50.97
CA SER A 17 -19.32 -20.61 51.85
C SER A 17 -18.87 -20.40 53.29
N VAL A 18 -19.75 -19.81 54.11
CA VAL A 18 -19.62 -19.82 55.56
C VAL A 18 -20.08 -21.19 56.05
N SER A 19 -19.14 -21.99 56.54
CA SER A 19 -19.41 -23.26 57.21
C SER A 19 -20.19 -23.01 58.50
N SER A 20 -21.42 -23.51 58.55
CA SER A 20 -22.27 -23.54 59.75
C SER A 20 -21.62 -24.43 60.81
N ALA A 21 -21.02 -23.82 61.82
CA ALA A 21 -20.54 -24.52 63.01
C ALA A 21 -21.71 -24.83 63.94
N SER A 22 -21.88 -26.12 64.21
CA SER A 22 -22.86 -26.72 65.12
C SER A 22 -22.77 -26.10 66.52
N THR A 23 -23.85 -25.47 66.98
CA THR A 23 -23.98 -24.97 68.35
C THR A 23 -24.29 -26.13 69.28
N LYS A 24 -23.26 -26.69 69.93
CA LYS A 24 -23.43 -27.54 71.11
C LYS A 24 -24.01 -26.67 72.24
N SER A 25 -25.24 -26.98 72.62
CA SER A 25 -25.90 -26.46 73.82
C SER A 25 -25.05 -26.76 75.05
N LEU A 26 -24.59 -25.71 75.72
CA LEU A 26 -23.98 -25.78 77.05
C LEU A 26 -24.96 -25.22 78.07
N ASN A 27 -25.45 -26.18 78.85
CA ASN A 27 -26.01 -26.14 80.19
C ASN A 27 -25.95 -24.78 80.91
N SER A 28 -27.14 -24.31 81.27
CA SER A 28 -27.42 -23.19 82.17
C SER A 28 -26.98 -23.51 83.60
N GLN A 29 -26.00 -22.77 84.13
CA GLN A 29 -25.92 -22.47 85.56
C GLN A 29 -25.38 -21.05 85.81
N ASN A 30 -26.20 -20.30 86.57
CA ASN A 30 -25.84 -19.28 87.56
C ASN A 30 -25.09 -18.00 87.14
N SER A 31 -25.86 -16.91 87.05
CA SER A 31 -25.68 -15.65 87.79
C SER A 31 -24.26 -15.19 88.12
N SER A 32 -23.73 -14.27 87.31
CA SER A 32 -23.09 -13.02 87.75
C SER A 32 -22.67 -12.23 86.50
N SER A 33 -23.13 -10.99 86.37
CA SER A 33 -22.52 -10.01 85.48
C SER A 33 -21.10 -9.74 85.98
N SER A 34 -20.17 -10.62 85.61
CA SER A 34 -18.74 -10.49 85.89
C SER A 34 -18.25 -9.21 85.22
N LEU A 35 -18.16 -8.12 86.00
CA LEU A 35 -17.41 -6.93 85.60
C LEU A 35 -16.00 -7.41 85.25
N LEU A 36 -15.58 -7.20 84.00
CA LEU A 36 -14.23 -7.53 83.55
C LEU A 36 -13.23 -6.94 84.54
N SER A 37 -12.26 -7.76 84.95
CA SER A 37 -11.12 -7.25 85.72
C SER A 37 -10.45 -6.13 84.92
N THR A 38 -9.93 -5.12 85.60
CA THR A 38 -9.13 -4.05 84.98
C THR A 38 -8.03 -4.62 84.08
N GLU A 39 -7.46 -5.77 84.44
CA GLU A 39 -6.45 -6.49 83.66
C GLU A 39 -7.00 -6.99 82.32
N GLU A 40 -8.21 -7.57 82.32
CA GLU A 40 -8.87 -8.12 81.13
C GLU A 40 -9.31 -7.01 80.18
N PHE A 41 -9.82 -5.90 80.73
CA PHE A 41 -10.16 -4.71 79.96
C PHE A 41 -8.92 -4.14 79.24
N ASN A 42 -7.80 -4.00 79.95
CA ASN A 42 -6.53 -3.52 79.38
C ASN A 42 -6.01 -4.44 78.28
N LYS A 43 -6.12 -5.76 78.46
CA LYS A 43 -5.74 -6.76 77.44
C LYS A 43 -6.62 -6.68 76.18
N VAL A 44 -7.91 -6.47 76.33
CA VAL A 44 -8.83 -6.29 75.19
C VAL A 44 -8.50 -4.99 74.46
N MET A 45 -8.28 -3.89 75.19
CA MET A 45 -7.96 -2.59 74.58
C MET A 45 -6.64 -2.62 73.81
N SER A 46 -5.60 -3.28 74.34
CA SER A 46 -4.34 -3.45 73.63
C SER A 46 -4.50 -4.32 72.37
N SER A 47 -5.29 -5.38 72.44
CA SER A 47 -5.60 -6.24 71.28
C SER A 47 -6.34 -5.47 70.18
N ILE A 48 -7.32 -4.64 70.56
CA ILE A 48 -8.05 -3.76 69.62
C ILE A 48 -7.10 -2.77 68.97
N LYS A 49 -6.23 -2.12 69.76
CA LYS A 49 -5.25 -1.16 69.24
C LYS A 49 -4.29 -1.82 68.25
N ASN A 50 -3.77 -3.00 68.58
CA ASN A 50 -2.89 -3.75 67.69
C ASN A 50 -3.60 -4.12 66.38
N ALA A 51 -4.84 -4.61 66.45
CA ALA A 51 -5.62 -4.93 65.25
C ALA A 51 -5.90 -3.69 64.38
N GLN A 52 -6.14 -2.52 64.99
CA GLN A 52 -6.26 -1.25 64.27
C GLN A 52 -4.96 -0.85 63.59
N ASP A 53 -3.83 -0.97 64.27
CA ASP A 53 -2.52 -0.63 63.71
C ASP A 53 -2.15 -1.58 62.53
N GLU A 54 -2.44 -2.87 62.66
CA GLU A 54 -2.25 -3.87 61.61
C GLU A 54 -3.12 -3.60 60.38
N THR A 55 -4.42 -3.33 60.59
CA THR A 55 -5.34 -3.02 59.49
C THR A 55 -4.95 -1.72 58.77
N LEU A 56 -4.56 -0.67 59.51
CA LEU A 56 -4.05 0.57 58.95
C LEU A 56 -2.77 0.34 58.13
N SER A 57 -1.84 -0.47 58.64
CA SER A 57 -0.60 -0.83 57.94
C SER A 57 -0.91 -1.57 56.63
N HIS A 58 -1.84 -2.54 56.68
CA HIS A 58 -2.27 -3.28 55.50
C HIS A 58 -2.92 -2.36 54.45
N CYS A 59 -3.81 -1.45 54.86
CA CYS A 59 -4.42 -0.47 53.97
C CYS A 59 -3.38 0.44 53.31
N LYS A 60 -2.37 0.91 54.06
CA LYS A 60 -1.26 1.72 53.51
C LYS A 60 -0.44 0.94 52.48
N ALA A 61 -0.13 -0.33 52.77
CA ALA A 61 0.61 -1.19 51.85
C ALA A 61 -0.18 -1.43 50.55
N LEU A 62 -1.48 -1.70 50.66
CA LEU A 62 -2.35 -1.89 49.50
C LEU A 62 -2.44 -0.62 48.65
N LEU A 63 -2.63 0.55 49.28
CA LEU A 63 -2.67 1.84 48.58
C LEU A 63 -1.36 2.10 47.83
N SER A 64 -0.23 1.86 48.46
CA SER A 64 1.10 2.02 47.84
C SER A 64 1.28 1.07 46.65
N SER A 65 0.87 -0.19 46.79
CA SER A 65 0.90 -1.17 45.70
C SER A 65 0.01 -0.76 44.53
N GLN A 66 -1.23 -0.35 44.80
CA GLN A 66 -2.16 0.10 43.77
C GLN A 66 -1.63 1.33 43.03
N ASN A 67 -1.08 2.31 43.76
CA ASN A 67 -0.52 3.51 43.14
C ASN A 67 0.65 3.18 42.20
N LYS A 68 1.49 2.21 42.56
CA LYS A 68 2.57 1.71 41.68
C LYS A 68 2.01 1.07 40.41
N GLU A 69 0.99 0.22 40.52
CA GLU A 69 0.37 -0.41 39.35
C GLU A 69 -0.35 0.59 38.46
N PHE A 70 -1.03 1.60 39.02
CA PHE A 70 -1.58 2.71 38.26
C PHE A 70 -0.50 3.52 37.54
N GLY A 71 0.65 3.76 38.19
CA GLY A 71 1.79 4.40 37.56
C GLY A 71 2.32 3.61 36.36
N LYS A 72 2.48 2.29 36.49
CA LYS A 72 2.88 1.42 35.37
C LYS A 72 1.87 1.46 34.23
N LEU A 73 0.58 1.35 34.55
CA LEU A 73 -0.50 1.39 33.56
C LEU A 73 -0.50 2.71 32.80
N LYS A 74 -0.34 3.84 33.50
CA LYS A 74 -0.21 5.16 32.87
C LYS A 74 0.96 5.20 31.88
N SER A 75 2.15 4.76 32.31
CA SER A 75 3.32 4.69 31.42
C SER A 75 3.08 3.79 30.20
N SER A 76 2.43 2.64 30.37
CA SER A 76 2.07 1.76 29.24
C SER A 76 1.12 2.44 28.27
N VAL A 77 0.13 3.19 28.76
CA VAL A 77 -0.81 3.94 27.91
C VAL A 77 -0.09 5.05 27.15
N ASP A 78 0.80 5.80 27.80
CA ASP A 78 1.58 6.86 27.15
C ASP A 78 2.51 6.30 26.06
N GLN A 79 3.11 5.14 26.30
CA GLN A 79 3.91 4.41 25.29
C GLN A 79 3.07 3.98 24.09
N LEU A 80 1.89 3.37 24.33
CA LEU A 80 0.98 2.97 23.26
C LEU A 80 0.52 4.18 22.43
N PHE A 81 0.24 5.31 23.06
CA PHE A 81 -0.13 6.53 22.36
C PHE A 81 0.99 7.04 21.45
N SER A 82 2.23 6.96 21.92
CA SER A 82 3.43 7.32 21.14
C SER A 82 3.59 6.40 19.93
N GLN A 83 3.49 5.08 20.14
CA GLN A 83 3.56 4.09 19.05
C GLN A 83 2.46 4.29 18.00
N ILE A 84 1.23 4.58 18.43
CA ILE A 84 0.11 4.88 17.50
C ILE A 84 0.42 6.14 16.68
N SER A 85 1.04 7.14 17.29
CA SER A 85 1.39 8.39 16.60
C SER A 85 2.49 8.16 15.56
N GLU A 86 3.51 7.36 15.89
CA GLU A 86 4.56 6.94 14.96
C GLU A 86 3.98 6.13 13.79
N LEU A 87 3.14 5.13 14.06
CA LEU A 87 2.49 4.33 13.02
C LEU A 87 1.60 5.18 12.10
N ARG A 88 0.92 6.20 12.63
CA ARG A 88 0.16 7.15 11.80
C ARG A 88 1.06 7.94 10.87
N SER A 89 2.21 8.40 11.37
CA SER A 89 3.20 9.12 10.55
C SER A 89 3.74 8.24 9.44
N GLU A 90 4.14 7.00 9.77
CA GLU A 90 4.63 6.03 8.78
C GLU A 90 3.56 5.70 7.73
N ASN A 91 2.30 5.51 8.14
CA ASN A 91 1.22 5.23 7.20
C ASN A 91 0.99 6.39 6.22
N ASN A 92 1.15 7.64 6.67
CA ASN A 92 1.04 8.81 5.80
C ASN A 92 2.17 8.84 4.76
N LEU A 93 3.41 8.60 5.18
CA LEU A 93 4.55 8.53 4.25
C LEU A 93 4.36 7.43 3.20
N LEU A 94 3.93 6.23 3.62
CA LEU A 94 3.64 5.14 2.70
C LEU A 94 2.52 5.47 1.69
N ARG A 95 1.52 6.26 2.10
CA ARG A 95 0.45 6.73 1.20
C ARG A 95 0.98 7.73 0.17
N GLU A 96 1.87 8.63 0.58
CA GLU A 96 2.55 9.57 -0.32
C GLU A 96 3.42 8.82 -1.33
N ASP A 97 4.21 7.86 -0.87
CA ASP A 97 5.04 7.02 -1.74
C ASP A 97 4.20 6.23 -2.75
N LEU A 98 3.09 5.64 -2.31
CA LEU A 98 2.18 4.91 -3.20
C LEU A 98 1.56 5.86 -4.25
N SER A 99 1.14 7.06 -3.85
CA SER A 99 0.64 8.06 -4.79
C SER A 99 1.70 8.48 -5.81
N SER A 100 2.93 8.69 -5.37
CA SER A 100 4.07 9.00 -6.24
C SER A 100 4.34 7.87 -7.23
N LEU A 101 4.37 6.63 -6.74
CA LEU A 101 4.56 5.45 -7.58
C LEU A 101 3.43 5.29 -8.60
N LYS A 102 2.17 5.49 -8.19
CA LYS A 102 1.01 5.47 -9.09
C LYS A 102 1.17 6.49 -10.20
N ASN A 103 1.53 7.73 -9.87
CA ASN A 103 1.76 8.77 -10.86
C ASN A 103 2.90 8.40 -11.83
N ARG A 104 3.99 7.82 -11.32
CA ARG A 104 5.10 7.34 -12.16
C ARG A 104 4.67 6.22 -13.10
N VAL A 105 3.87 5.26 -12.64
CA VAL A 105 3.32 4.19 -13.47
C VAL A 105 2.41 4.77 -14.55
N THR A 106 1.47 5.63 -14.20
CA THR A 106 0.60 6.29 -15.19
C THR A 106 1.40 7.09 -16.21
N ASN A 107 2.44 7.81 -15.79
CA ASN A 107 3.32 8.51 -16.70
C ASN A 107 4.06 7.54 -17.63
N LEU A 108 4.58 6.43 -17.13
CA LEU A 108 5.24 5.41 -17.94
C LEU A 108 4.29 4.75 -18.93
N GLU A 109 3.08 4.41 -18.52
CA GLU A 109 2.04 3.85 -19.40
C GLU A 109 1.65 4.85 -20.50
N SER A 110 1.48 6.13 -20.15
CA SER A 110 1.21 7.18 -21.13
C SER A 110 2.39 7.38 -22.08
N ASN A 111 3.63 7.35 -21.58
CA ASN A 111 4.83 7.43 -22.38
C ASN A 111 5.01 6.19 -23.26
N LEU A 112 4.60 4.99 -22.84
CA LEU A 112 4.60 3.82 -23.72
C LEU A 112 3.52 3.93 -24.79
N SER A 113 2.40 4.59 -24.50
CA SER A 113 1.37 4.90 -25.49
C SER A 113 1.80 5.99 -26.47
N VAL A 114 2.61 6.97 -26.04
CA VAL A 114 3.09 8.10 -26.86
C VAL A 114 4.40 7.77 -27.59
N ASN A 115 5.35 7.15 -26.89
CA ASN A 115 6.58 6.56 -27.41
C ASN A 115 6.36 5.09 -27.84
N SER A 116 5.12 4.66 -28.06
CA SER A 116 4.79 3.89 -29.26
C SER A 116 4.69 4.92 -30.37
N PRO A 117 5.81 5.44 -30.87
CA PRO A 117 5.76 6.54 -31.79
C PRO A 117 5.24 5.94 -33.09
N GLN A 118 4.12 6.46 -33.59
CA GLN A 118 3.99 6.68 -35.04
C GLN A 118 4.20 5.47 -35.98
N PHE A 119 4.10 4.23 -35.50
CA PHE A 119 3.66 3.08 -36.30
C PHE A 119 2.14 2.95 -36.18
N SER A 120 1.44 4.06 -35.94
CA SER A 120 0.01 4.16 -36.21
C SER A 120 -0.31 3.89 -37.69
N ASP A 121 0.71 3.88 -38.56
CA ASP A 121 0.67 3.15 -39.81
C ASP A 121 1.74 2.06 -39.84
N CYS A 122 1.58 1.01 -39.02
CA CYS A 122 2.32 -0.26 -39.17
C CYS A 122 2.21 -0.80 -40.62
N ASP A 123 1.19 -0.38 -41.35
CA ASP A 123 0.98 -0.68 -42.77
C ASP A 123 1.93 0.10 -43.71
N THR A 124 2.47 1.25 -43.32
CA THR A 124 3.33 2.07 -44.20
C THR A 124 4.74 1.50 -44.36
N MET A 125 5.33 0.89 -43.33
CA MET A 125 6.67 0.32 -43.46
C MET A 125 6.72 -0.86 -44.44
N PRO A 126 5.81 -1.85 -44.36
CA PRO A 126 5.69 -2.88 -45.39
C PRO A 126 5.45 -2.29 -46.78
N GLN A 127 4.62 -1.24 -46.91
CA GLN A 127 4.36 -0.57 -48.19
C GLN A 127 5.61 0.11 -48.76
N LEU A 128 6.36 0.85 -47.93
CA LEU A 128 7.59 1.52 -48.35
C LEU A 128 8.69 0.52 -48.74
N LEU A 129 8.85 -0.56 -47.97
CA LEU A 129 9.78 -1.63 -48.30
C LEU A 129 9.38 -2.33 -49.60
N HIS A 130 8.08 -2.56 -49.81
CA HIS A 130 7.55 -3.12 -51.05
C HIS A 130 7.80 -2.18 -52.23
N GLU A 131 7.48 -0.89 -52.11
CA GLU A 131 7.69 0.10 -53.14
C GLU A 131 9.18 0.25 -53.51
N LEU A 132 10.07 0.31 -52.52
CA LEU A 132 11.52 0.35 -52.76
C LEU A 132 11.98 -0.89 -53.51
N THR A 133 11.47 -2.07 -53.14
CA THR A 133 11.77 -3.32 -53.84
C THR A 133 11.29 -3.30 -55.29
N GLU A 134 10.07 -2.80 -55.55
CA GLU A 134 9.54 -2.68 -56.91
C GLU A 134 10.29 -1.62 -57.75
N ARG A 135 10.70 -0.51 -57.13
CA ARG A 135 11.55 0.49 -57.78
C ARG A 135 12.93 -0.06 -58.14
N ASP A 136 13.54 -0.85 -57.26
CA ASP A 136 14.83 -1.48 -57.53
C ASP A 136 14.74 -2.45 -58.72
N LYS A 137 13.63 -3.19 -58.84
CA LYS A 137 13.37 -4.08 -60.00
C LYS A 137 13.28 -3.32 -61.33
N CYS A 138 12.79 -2.08 -61.31
CA CYS A 138 12.65 -1.25 -62.50
C CYS A 138 13.65 -0.08 -62.57
N SER A 139 14.74 -0.15 -61.79
CA SER A 139 15.71 0.95 -61.64
C SER A 139 16.35 1.42 -62.95
N TYR A 140 16.41 0.55 -63.96
CA TYR A 140 16.96 0.84 -65.28
C TYR A 140 15.89 0.96 -66.38
N SER A 141 14.61 0.85 -66.04
CA SER A 141 13.49 0.99 -66.98
C SER A 141 13.05 2.45 -67.06
N LEU A 142 13.21 3.07 -68.23
CA LEU A 142 12.80 4.44 -68.49
C LEU A 142 11.71 4.47 -69.56
N ILE A 143 10.62 5.19 -69.30
CA ILE A 143 9.58 5.49 -70.30
C ILE A 143 9.78 6.94 -70.74
N VAL A 144 10.06 7.13 -72.03
CA VAL A 144 10.21 8.46 -72.64
C VAL A 144 8.94 8.77 -73.43
N HIS A 145 8.28 9.87 -73.09
CA HIS A 145 7.08 10.33 -73.81
C HIS A 145 7.44 11.43 -74.81
N GLY A 146 6.65 11.54 -75.88
CA GLY A 146 6.77 12.65 -76.84
C GLY A 146 7.85 12.46 -77.92
N LEU A 147 8.42 11.27 -78.07
CA LEU A 147 9.23 10.93 -79.24
C LEU A 147 8.32 10.74 -80.47
N PRO A 148 8.69 11.29 -81.64
CA PRO A 148 7.96 11.04 -82.87
C PRO A 148 8.07 9.57 -83.26
N GLU A 149 6.94 8.94 -83.61
CA GLU A 149 6.91 7.54 -84.02
C GLU A 149 7.60 7.33 -85.37
N SER A 150 8.45 6.31 -85.49
CA SER A 150 9.07 5.95 -86.77
C SER A 150 8.01 5.50 -87.77
N THR A 151 8.08 6.04 -88.99
CA THR A 151 7.21 5.67 -90.12
C THR A 151 7.68 4.41 -90.86
N ALA A 152 8.78 3.78 -90.43
CA ALA A 152 9.35 2.62 -91.10
C ALA A 152 8.56 1.33 -90.77
N SER A 153 8.47 0.39 -91.72
CA SER A 153 7.75 -0.88 -91.52
C SER A 153 8.62 -2.02 -90.98
N LEU A 154 9.95 -1.91 -91.10
CA LEU A 154 10.90 -2.93 -90.64
C LEU A 154 11.38 -2.62 -89.23
N ALA A 155 11.46 -3.63 -88.36
CA ALA A 155 11.81 -3.46 -86.96
C ALA A 155 13.20 -2.82 -86.75
N ASN A 156 14.21 -3.26 -87.51
CA ASN A 156 15.58 -2.75 -87.35
C ASN A 156 15.69 -1.26 -87.70
N THR A 157 14.94 -0.79 -88.70
CA THR A 157 14.94 0.62 -89.10
C THR A 157 14.15 1.47 -88.11
N ARG A 158 13.04 0.95 -87.56
CA ARG A 158 12.29 1.62 -86.49
C ARG A 158 13.15 1.83 -85.24
N ILE A 159 13.86 0.78 -84.80
CA ILE A 159 14.77 0.86 -83.65
C ILE A 159 15.88 1.91 -83.89
N ALA A 160 16.44 1.97 -85.11
CA ALA A 160 17.47 2.96 -85.44
C ALA A 160 16.94 4.40 -85.41
N ASP A 161 15.73 4.63 -85.93
CA ASP A 161 15.07 5.94 -85.88
C ASP A 161 14.74 6.35 -84.44
N ASP A 162 14.20 5.43 -83.63
CA ASP A 162 13.85 5.68 -82.22
C ASP A 162 15.10 6.02 -81.39
N LEU A 163 16.21 5.28 -81.58
CA LEU A 163 17.49 5.58 -80.92
C LEU A 163 18.05 6.94 -81.32
N LYS A 164 17.86 7.35 -82.59
CA LYS A 164 18.29 8.65 -83.07
C LYS A 164 17.46 9.78 -82.44
N GLY A 165 16.13 9.64 -82.44
CA GLY A 165 15.24 10.60 -81.77
C GLY A 165 15.50 10.72 -80.27
N LEU A 166 15.82 9.61 -79.61
CA LEU A 166 16.24 9.62 -78.20
C LEU A 166 17.58 10.32 -77.99
N SER A 167 18.57 10.08 -78.86
CA SER A 167 19.88 10.75 -78.78
C SER A 167 19.74 12.27 -78.97
N ASP A 168 18.95 12.70 -79.94
CA ASP A 168 18.74 14.12 -80.25
C ASP A 168 18.03 14.85 -79.09
N THR A 169 17.06 14.19 -78.44
CA THR A 169 16.37 14.75 -77.27
C THR A 169 17.24 14.73 -76.00
N ALA A 170 18.05 13.69 -75.79
CA ALA A 170 18.97 13.62 -74.64
C ALA A 170 20.05 14.71 -74.67
N GLN A 171 20.50 15.14 -75.86
CA GLN A 171 21.45 16.25 -76.02
C GLN A 171 20.89 17.60 -75.53
N LEU A 172 19.57 17.77 -75.45
CA LEU A 172 18.95 18.97 -74.87
C LEU A 172 18.97 18.98 -73.34
N LEU A 173 19.01 17.79 -72.72
CA LEU A 173 19.08 17.64 -71.26
C LEU A 173 20.49 17.81 -70.71
N THR A 174 21.52 17.69 -71.55
CA THR A 174 22.91 18.06 -71.22
C THR A 174 23.11 19.59 -71.23
N LEU A 175 22.20 20.34 -70.59
CA LEU A 175 22.53 21.69 -70.16
C LEU A 175 23.49 21.55 -68.97
N SER A 176 24.74 21.98 -69.15
CA SER A 176 25.66 22.22 -68.03
C SER A 176 24.93 23.03 -66.97
N LEU A 177 24.83 22.50 -65.75
CA LEU A 177 24.43 23.33 -64.60
C LEU A 177 25.35 24.57 -64.60
N PRO A 178 24.80 25.79 -64.42
CA PRO A 178 25.62 26.95 -64.16
C PRO A 178 26.47 26.72 -62.90
N PRO A 179 27.68 27.31 -62.81
CA PRO A 179 28.51 27.24 -61.61
C PRO A 179 27.81 27.85 -60.39
#